data_AF-A0A401H6S8-F1
#
_entry.id   AF-A0A401H6S8-F1
#
_cell.length_a   1.000
_cell.length_b   1.000
_cell.length_c   1.000
_cell.angle_alpha   90.00
_cell.angle_beta   90.00
_cell.angle_gamma   90.00
#
_symmetry.space_group_name_H-M   'P 1'
#
loop_
_entity.id
_entity.type
_entity.pdbx_description
1 polymer ?
#
loop_
_entity_poly.entity_id
_entity_poly.type
_entity_poly.pdbx_seq_one_letter_code
_entity_poly.pdbx_strand_id
1 'polypeptide(L)'
;MATDAGQSMREAAETFIEAHKPDHTPQVSNISQPASLTYAAAASQALPATHAQTLAREKTRACQVIVDGATCKHADGTGLNEDELLAKANTAIDLMGVARSDAPPNFKFKSVNCMHNGGITYTLDSPESAK
;
A
#
# COMPACT_ATOMS: atom_id res chain seq x y z
N MET A 1 62.51 49.58 15.00
CA MET A 1 62.58 48.45 14.05
C MET A 1 62.04 47.22 14.75
N ALA A 2 60.78 46.84 14.48
CA ALA A 2 60.18 45.59 14.92
C ALA A 2 58.92 45.37 14.07
N THR A 3 59.12 45.03 12.80
CA THR A 3 58.07 44.53 11.93
C THR A 3 58.21 43.01 11.83
N ASP A 4 57.08 42.36 11.52
CA ASP A 4 57.03 41.34 10.46
C ASP A 4 56.78 39.87 10.84
N ALA A 5 56.68 39.50 12.12
CA ALA A 5 56.36 38.09 12.44
C ALA A 5 54.84 37.76 12.38
N GLY A 6 53.96 38.77 12.45
CA GLY A 6 52.51 38.57 12.58
C GLY A 6 51.73 38.50 11.26
N GLN A 7 52.27 39.01 10.15
CA GLN A 7 51.61 39.02 8.84
C GLN A 7 51.81 37.71 8.05
N SER A 8 52.97 37.07 8.19
CA SER A 8 53.29 35.81 7.48
C SER A 8 52.38 34.63 7.85
N MET A 9 51.92 34.54 9.10
CA MET A 9 51.05 33.44 9.55
C MET A 9 49.60 33.55 9.05
N ARG A 10 49.11 34.78 8.78
CA ARG A 10 47.75 35.00 8.26
C ARG A 10 47.67 34.72 6.76
N GLU A 11 48.69 35.11 6.00
CA GLU A 11 48.76 34.88 4.55
C GLU A 11 48.87 33.38 4.21
N ALA A 12 49.61 32.62 5.02
CA ALA A 12 49.73 31.16 4.89
C ALA A 12 48.42 30.41 5.20
N ALA A 13 47.59 30.95 6.09
CA ALA A 13 46.28 30.36 6.40
C ALA A 13 45.25 30.65 5.30
N GLU A 14 45.27 31.85 4.71
CA GLU A 14 44.35 32.22 3.64
C GLU A 14 44.64 31.48 2.33
N THR A 15 45.92 31.24 1.99
CA THR A 15 46.28 30.41 0.82
C THR A 15 45.94 28.93 0.99
N PHE A 16 45.97 28.40 2.22
CA PHE A 16 45.58 27.01 2.46
C PHE A 16 44.06 26.79 2.37
N ILE A 17 43.27 27.80 2.75
CA ILE A 17 41.80 27.77 2.67
C ILE A 17 41.33 27.93 1.21
N GLU A 18 42.01 28.75 0.40
CA GLU A 18 41.67 28.94 -1.03
C GLU A 18 42.01 27.69 -1.86
N ALA A 19 43.13 27.00 -1.56
CA ALA A 19 43.56 25.80 -2.28
C ALA A 19 42.74 24.53 -1.96
N HIS A 20 42.01 24.51 -0.84
CA HIS A 20 41.19 23.37 -0.40
C HIS A 20 39.70 23.69 -0.34
N LYS A 21 39.24 24.67 -1.12
CA LYS A 21 37.81 24.91 -1.30
C LYS A 21 37.21 23.67 -1.98
N PRO A 22 36.32 22.91 -1.30
CA PRO A 22 35.72 21.74 -1.91
C PRO A 22 34.67 22.22 -2.92
N ASP A 23 35.03 22.23 -4.21
CA ASP A 23 34.09 22.41 -5.33
C ASP A 23 33.20 21.17 -5.54
N HIS A 24 32.80 20.52 -4.45
CA HIS A 24 31.82 19.45 -4.49
C HIS A 24 30.57 19.96 -3.78
N THR A 25 29.78 20.72 -4.54
CA THR A 25 28.33 20.54 -4.44
C THR A 25 28.08 19.03 -4.51
N PRO A 26 27.48 18.40 -3.49
CA PRO A 26 26.96 17.07 -3.69
C PRO A 26 25.87 17.23 -4.74
N GLN A 27 26.21 16.94 -5.98
CA GLN A 27 25.26 16.47 -6.96
C GLN A 27 24.63 15.26 -6.28
N VAL A 28 23.51 15.49 -5.60
CA VAL A 28 22.57 14.44 -5.23
C VAL A 28 21.99 14.02 -6.57
N SER A 29 22.79 13.26 -7.32
CA SER A 29 22.33 12.42 -8.39
C SER A 29 21.22 11.62 -7.73
N ASN A 30 19.98 11.93 -8.10
CA ASN A 30 18.79 11.22 -7.69
C ASN A 30 18.84 9.85 -8.40
N ILE A 31 19.87 9.07 -8.08
CA ILE A 31 19.98 7.67 -8.38
C ILE A 31 18.88 7.12 -7.48
N SER A 32 17.71 6.93 -8.09
CA SER A 32 16.68 6.07 -7.56
C SER A 32 17.36 4.72 -7.34
N GLN A 33 17.97 4.56 -6.17
CA GLN A 33 18.48 3.29 -5.74
C GLN A 33 17.26 2.38 -5.75
N PRO A 34 17.28 1.26 -6.50
CA PRO A 34 16.18 0.32 -6.44
C PRO A 34 15.98 0.00 -4.96
N ALA A 35 14.77 0.23 -4.45
CA ALA A 35 14.45 0.08 -3.04
C ALA A 35 15.08 -1.23 -2.55
N SER A 36 16.02 -1.12 -1.61
CA SER A 36 16.75 -2.27 -1.09
C SER A 36 15.73 -3.28 -0.61
N LEU A 37 15.85 -4.52 -1.11
CA LEU A 37 14.89 -5.59 -0.89
C LEU A 37 14.67 -5.76 0.62
N THR A 38 13.50 -5.36 1.11
CA THR A 38 13.17 -5.46 2.54
C THR A 38 13.29 -6.91 2.97
N TYR A 39 13.73 -7.15 4.21
CA TYR A 39 13.83 -8.50 4.79
C TYR A 39 12.55 -9.34 4.54
N ALA A 40 11.37 -8.73 4.69
CA ALA A 40 10.08 -9.37 4.41
C ALA A 40 9.91 -9.81 2.94
N ALA A 41 10.37 -9.00 1.99
CA ALA A 41 10.28 -9.30 0.56
C ALA A 41 11.30 -10.38 0.13
N ALA A 42 12.48 -10.42 0.76
CA ALA A 42 13.45 -11.49 0.55
C ALA A 42 12.98 -12.82 1.16
N ALA A 43 12.44 -12.77 2.38
CA ALA A 43 11.87 -13.95 3.05
C ALA A 43 10.72 -14.54 2.22
N SER A 44 9.83 -13.69 1.67
CA SER A 44 8.71 -14.13 0.83
C SER A 44 9.15 -14.87 -0.45
N GLN A 45 10.35 -14.57 -0.97
CA GLN A 45 10.92 -15.23 -2.16
C GLN A 45 11.62 -16.55 -1.84
N ALA A 46 12.12 -16.70 -0.61
CA ALA A 46 12.85 -17.90 -0.16
C ALA A 46 11.93 -18.97 0.46
N LEU A 47 10.62 -18.73 0.54
CA LEU A 47 9.70 -19.71 1.11
C LEU A 47 9.51 -20.92 0.18
N PRO A 48 9.54 -22.15 0.73
CA PRO A 48 9.22 -23.34 -0.03
C PRO A 48 7.83 -23.22 -0.68
N ALA A 49 7.69 -23.72 -1.91
CA ALA A 49 6.43 -23.69 -2.67
C ALA A 49 5.22 -24.26 -1.91
N THR A 50 5.47 -25.15 -0.94
CA THR A 50 4.47 -25.68 0.00
C THR A 50 3.71 -24.59 0.76
N HIS A 51 4.34 -23.46 1.07
CA HIS A 51 3.71 -22.34 1.80
C HIS A 51 3.07 -21.29 0.88
N ALA A 52 3.35 -21.34 -0.43
CA ALA A 52 2.79 -20.38 -1.39
C ALA A 52 1.25 -20.45 -1.44
N GLN A 53 0.68 -21.64 -1.31
CA GLN A 53 -0.77 -21.82 -1.24
C GLN A 53 -1.38 -21.18 0.01
N THR A 54 -0.72 -21.31 1.16
CA THR A 54 -1.18 -20.69 2.42
C THR A 54 -1.15 -19.17 2.32
N LEU A 55 -0.06 -18.60 1.82
CA LEU A 55 0.06 -17.16 1.60
C LEU A 55 -0.98 -16.63 0.60
N ALA A 56 -1.22 -17.37 -0.49
CA ALA A 56 -2.25 -16.99 -1.46
C ALA A 56 -3.64 -16.97 -0.81
N ARG A 57 -3.98 -17.99 -0.01
CA ARG A 57 -5.26 -18.06 0.73
C ARG A 57 -5.41 -16.92 1.72
N GLU A 58 -4.35 -16.58 2.45
CA GLU A 58 -4.38 -15.45 3.39
C GLU A 58 -4.59 -14.12 2.68
N LYS A 59 -3.89 -13.88 1.56
CA LYS A 59 -4.09 -12.68 0.73
C LYS A 59 -5.53 -12.59 0.21
N THR A 60 -6.10 -13.70 -0.26
CA THR A 60 -7.49 -13.73 -0.72
C THR A 60 -8.45 -13.43 0.42
N ARG A 61 -8.27 -14.04 1.60
CA ARG A 61 -9.11 -13.79 2.78
C ARG A 61 -9.01 -12.36 3.27
N ALA A 62 -7.84 -11.74 3.17
CA ALA A 62 -7.64 -10.35 3.54
C ALA A 62 -8.44 -9.37 2.67
N CYS A 63 -8.90 -9.78 1.48
CA CYS A 63 -9.75 -8.98 0.60
C CYS A 63 -11.23 -9.43 0.61
N GLN A 64 -11.66 -10.23 1.58
CA GLN A 64 -13.01 -10.81 1.60
C GLN A 64 -13.81 -10.37 2.82
N VAL A 65 -15.09 -10.07 2.59
CA VAL A 65 -16.08 -9.79 3.63
C VAL A 65 -17.14 -10.89 3.58
N ILE A 66 -17.34 -11.57 4.71
CA ILE A 66 -18.32 -12.64 4.85
C ILE A 66 -19.53 -12.10 5.60
N VAL A 67 -20.70 -12.21 4.97
CA VAL A 67 -21.98 -11.88 5.58
C VAL A 67 -22.71 -13.19 5.86
N ASP A 68 -22.83 -13.55 7.12
CA ASP A 68 -23.60 -14.71 7.56
C ASP A 68 -25.03 -14.30 7.95
N GLY A 69 -26.01 -15.15 7.67
CA GLY A 69 -27.41 -14.92 8.02
C GLY A 69 -28.18 -13.92 7.15
N ALA A 70 -27.63 -13.46 6.02
CA ALA A 70 -28.34 -12.58 5.10
C ALA A 70 -29.31 -13.36 4.20
N THR A 71 -30.58 -12.96 4.18
CA THR A 71 -31.57 -13.53 3.25
C THR A 71 -31.34 -12.99 1.85
N CYS A 72 -30.73 -13.80 0.98
CA CYS A 72 -30.53 -13.50 -0.45
C CYS A 72 -31.82 -13.70 -1.23
N LYS A 73 -32.89 -12.99 -0.87
CA LYS A 73 -34.19 -13.12 -1.52
C LYS A 73 -34.70 -11.78 -2.02
N HIS A 74 -35.32 -11.81 -3.18
CA HIS A 74 -36.19 -10.74 -3.64
C HIS A 74 -37.44 -10.66 -2.74
N ALA A 75 -38.18 -9.55 -2.85
CA ALA A 75 -39.41 -9.34 -2.07
C ALA A 75 -40.51 -10.37 -2.37
N ASP A 76 -40.43 -11.02 -3.54
CA ASP A 76 -41.31 -12.12 -3.97
C ASP A 76 -40.87 -13.50 -3.43
N GLY A 77 -39.77 -13.56 -2.68
CA GLY A 77 -39.23 -14.78 -2.08
C GLY A 77 -38.30 -15.58 -3.00
N THR A 78 -38.07 -15.15 -4.24
CA THR A 78 -37.11 -15.78 -5.16
C THR A 78 -35.66 -15.49 -4.75
N GLY A 79 -34.75 -16.43 -5.00
CA GLY A 79 -33.33 -16.25 -4.67
C GLY A 79 -32.65 -15.21 -5.55
N LEU A 80 -31.83 -14.35 -4.96
CA LEU A 80 -31.00 -13.40 -5.70
C LEU A 80 -29.81 -14.13 -6.33
N ASN A 81 -29.57 -13.86 -7.61
CA ASN A 81 -28.37 -14.35 -8.30
C ASN A 81 -27.12 -13.56 -7.87
N GLU A 82 -25.94 -14.13 -8.10
CA GLU A 82 -24.66 -13.50 -7.75
C GLU A 82 -24.48 -12.13 -8.43
N ASP A 83 -24.80 -12.02 -9.73
CA ASP A 83 -24.71 -10.75 -10.45
C ASP A 83 -25.65 -9.68 -9.86
N GLU A 84 -26.85 -10.09 -9.43
CA GLU A 84 -27.82 -9.19 -8.81
C GLU A 84 -27.36 -8.76 -7.42
N LEU A 85 -26.79 -9.67 -6.63
CA LEU A 85 -26.20 -9.37 -5.33
C LEU A 85 -25.04 -8.38 -5.46
N LEU A 86 -24.19 -8.55 -6.46
CA LEU A 86 -23.06 -7.67 -6.72
C LEU A 86 -23.54 -6.27 -7.14
N ALA A 87 -24.51 -6.19 -8.05
CA ALA A 87 -25.09 -4.93 -8.50
C ALA A 87 -25.78 -4.18 -7.34
N LYS A 88 -26.55 -4.90 -6.52
CA LYS A 88 -27.23 -4.32 -5.35
C LYS A 88 -26.25 -3.85 -4.28
N ALA A 89 -25.19 -4.61 -4.01
CA ALA A 89 -24.16 -4.22 -3.04
C ALA A 89 -23.44 -2.94 -3.46
N ASN A 90 -23.03 -2.84 -4.73
CA ASN A 90 -22.40 -1.63 -5.27
C ASN A 90 -23.38 -0.44 -5.27
N THR A 91 -24.64 -0.67 -5.65
CA THR A 91 -25.67 0.37 -5.61
C THR A 91 -25.94 0.85 -4.18
N ALA A 92 -25.96 -0.06 -3.20
CA ALA A 92 -26.15 0.30 -1.79
C ALA A 92 -25.02 1.21 -1.30
N ILE A 93 -23.77 0.92 -1.67
CA ILE A 93 -22.62 1.79 -1.35
C ILE A 93 -22.80 3.19 -1.95
N ASP A 94 -23.22 3.27 -3.21
CA ASP A 94 -23.47 4.56 -3.86
C ASP A 94 -24.59 5.35 -3.18
N LEU A 95 -25.65 4.67 -2.72
CA LEU A 95 -26.79 5.27 -2.02
C LEU A 95 -26.48 5.66 -0.57
N MET A 96 -25.57 4.94 0.10
CA MET A 96 -25.26 5.18 1.51
C MET A 96 -24.56 6.52 1.76
N GLY A 97 -24.04 7.20 0.73
CA GLY A 97 -23.69 8.64 0.70
C GLY A 97 -22.70 9.14 1.76
N VAL A 98 -23.11 9.13 3.03
CA VAL A 98 -22.39 9.56 4.23
C VAL A 98 -21.36 8.50 4.71
N ALA A 99 -21.65 7.20 4.54
CA ALA A 99 -20.71 6.11 4.88
C ALA A 99 -19.50 5.99 3.93
N ARG A 100 -19.50 6.77 2.83
CA ARG A 100 -18.39 6.85 1.87
C ARG A 100 -17.17 7.58 2.43
N SER A 101 -17.34 8.36 3.51
CA SER A 101 -16.22 9.01 4.20
C SER A 101 -15.37 8.00 5.00
N ASP A 102 -15.98 6.91 5.45
CA ASP A 102 -15.31 5.83 6.18
C ASP A 102 -14.74 4.75 5.22
N ALA A 103 -15.13 4.77 3.95
CA ALA A 103 -14.65 3.84 2.94
C ALA A 103 -13.45 4.41 2.16
N PRO A 104 -12.48 3.58 1.74
CA PRO A 104 -11.40 4.01 0.88
C PRO A 104 -11.91 4.66 -0.43
N PRO A 105 -11.13 5.59 -1.02
CA PRO A 105 -11.50 6.20 -2.28
C PRO A 105 -11.68 5.14 -3.37
N ASN A 106 -12.77 5.22 -4.13
CA ASN A 106 -13.16 4.27 -5.18
C ASN A 106 -13.51 2.85 -4.73
N PHE A 107 -13.92 2.67 -3.46
CA PHE A 107 -14.41 1.38 -2.95
C PHE A 107 -15.48 0.75 -3.87
N LYS A 108 -15.25 -0.50 -4.28
CA LYS A 108 -16.20 -1.33 -5.05
C LYS A 108 -16.05 -2.81 -4.73
N PHE A 109 -17.17 -3.52 -4.74
CA PHE A 109 -17.18 -4.98 -4.72
C PHE A 109 -16.82 -5.52 -6.11
N LYS A 110 -15.84 -6.43 -6.17
CA LYS A 110 -15.37 -7.06 -7.42
C LYS A 110 -16.17 -8.29 -7.79
N SER A 111 -16.46 -9.14 -6.81
CA SER A 111 -17.22 -10.35 -7.01
C SER A 111 -17.97 -10.74 -5.75
N VAL A 112 -18.93 -11.63 -5.91
CA VAL A 112 -19.69 -12.24 -4.84
C VAL A 112 -19.74 -13.74 -5.05
N ASN A 113 -19.81 -14.50 -3.96
CA ASN A 113 -19.97 -15.94 -3.99
C ASN A 113 -20.98 -16.34 -2.90
N CYS A 114 -22.00 -17.10 -3.31
CA CYS A 114 -22.99 -17.65 -2.40
C CYS A 114 -22.47 -18.95 -1.76
N MET A 115 -22.35 -18.95 -0.43
CA MET A 115 -21.92 -20.12 0.32
C MET A 115 -23.06 -21.12 0.50
N HIS A 116 -22.71 -22.41 0.61
CA HIS A 116 -23.67 -23.51 0.78
C HIS A 116 -24.50 -23.41 2.07
N ASN A 117 -24.02 -22.70 3.09
CA ASN A 117 -24.73 -22.43 4.34
C ASN A 117 -25.69 -21.23 4.24
N GLY A 118 -25.83 -20.61 3.06
CA GLY A 118 -26.64 -19.41 2.86
C GLY A 118 -25.91 -18.10 3.19
N GLY A 119 -24.62 -18.15 3.57
CA GLY A 119 -23.78 -16.98 3.72
C GLY A 119 -23.36 -16.40 2.36
N ILE A 120 -22.88 -15.16 2.38
CA ILE A 120 -22.39 -14.46 1.17
C ILE A 120 -20.95 -14.04 1.41
N THR A 121 -20.06 -14.32 0.46
CA THR A 121 -18.70 -13.79 0.46
C THR A 121 -18.58 -12.73 -0.62
N TYR A 122 -18.32 -11.49 -0.21
CA TYR A 122 -17.94 -10.42 -1.13
C TYR A 122 -16.42 -10.32 -1.22
N THR A 123 -15.89 -10.24 -2.43
CA THR A 123 -14.46 -10.01 -2.67
C THR A 123 -14.22 -8.57 -3.12
N LEU A 124 -13.20 -7.96 -2.54
CA LEU A 124 -12.80 -6.59 -2.76
C LEU A 124 -11.51 -6.53 -3.58
N ASP A 125 -11.21 -5.31 -4.01
CA ASP A 125 -10.06 -4.98 -4.81
C ASP A 125 -8.75 -4.91 -4.04
N SER A 126 -8.82 -4.48 -2.77
CA SER A 126 -7.69 -4.34 -1.87
C SER A 126 -8.02 -4.87 -0.47
N PRO A 127 -7.01 -5.26 0.32
CA PRO A 127 -7.22 -5.65 1.70
C PRO A 127 -7.57 -4.45 2.61
N GLU A 128 -7.24 -3.23 2.20
CA GLU A 128 -7.63 -2.01 2.90
C GLU A 128 -9.13 -1.76 2.78
N SER A 129 -9.71 -2.10 1.63
CA SER A 129 -11.16 -2.07 1.42
C SER A 129 -11.90 -3.03 2.37
N ALA A 130 -11.27 -4.12 2.81
CA ALA A 130 -11.92 -5.16 3.61
C ALA A 130 -11.78 -4.99 5.13
N LYS A 131 -11.08 -3.95 5.58
CA LYS A 131 -10.86 -3.63 6.99
C LYS A 131 -11.91 -2.67 7.52
#